data_AF-A0A109K5P2-F1
#
_entry.id   AF-A0A109K5P2-F1
#
_cell.length_a   1.000
_cell.length_b   1.000
_cell.length_c   1.000
_cell.angle_alpha   90.00
_cell.angle_beta   90.00
_cell.angle_gamma   90.00
#
_symmetry.space_group_name_H-M   'P 1'
#
loop_
_entity.id
_entity.type
_entity.pdbx_description
1 polymer ?
#
loop_
_entity_poly.entity_id
_entity_poly.type
_entity_poly.pdbx_seq_one_letter_code
_entity_poly.pdbx_strand_id
1 'polypeptide(L)'
;MARRRLRNLILKQNSSRPLLPLVHTTDVYRLTNVLEDGVLEPRECDVFKGEPLLYFFYGRPSYRVNANEGATGLDHYLPVCLIFRSSAVTPIKRIFPFDSGGFHKEFYADAFHKDMDLDDFGLEPDIDTPGRVISLFFESADAYLRARSAPSVSLDPSELEAKSYLALISHRLSNTMDNRVSGIELQFEGPLKIDGAVNAIILPDTLYSSPLIQAKLTALEALPYCHWTTF
;
A
#
# COMPACT_ATOMS: atom_id res chain seq x y z
N MET A 1 -14.21 -0.03 -21.75
CA MET A 1 -12.78 -0.28 -22.06
C MET A 1 -11.98 0.71 -21.26
N ALA A 2 -11.07 0.23 -20.42
CA ALA A 2 -10.19 1.06 -19.60
C ALA A 2 -9.38 2.04 -20.46
N ARG A 3 -9.32 3.30 -20.02
CA ARG A 3 -8.43 4.32 -20.59
C ARG A 3 -7.00 4.00 -20.16
N ARG A 4 -6.04 4.38 -21.01
CA ARG A 4 -4.60 4.07 -20.81
C ARG A 4 -3.71 5.31 -20.74
N ARG A 5 -4.30 6.50 -20.63
CA ARG A 5 -3.55 7.78 -20.63
C ARG A 5 -2.54 7.85 -19.50
N LEU A 6 -2.98 7.67 -18.26
CA LEU A 6 -2.09 7.64 -17.09
C LEU A 6 -1.02 6.56 -17.21
N ARG A 7 -1.40 5.32 -17.55
CA ARG A 7 -0.43 4.22 -17.76
C ARG A 7 0.64 4.60 -18.79
N ASN A 8 0.24 5.14 -19.94
CA ASN A 8 1.17 5.56 -20.99
C ASN A 8 2.06 6.73 -20.56
N LEU A 9 1.54 7.67 -19.77
CA LEU A 9 2.31 8.78 -19.23
C LEU A 9 3.37 8.30 -18.23
N ILE A 10 3.00 7.38 -17.34
CA ILE A 10 3.91 6.75 -16.36
C ILE A 10 5.00 5.91 -17.03
N LEU A 11 4.66 5.17 -18.09
CA LEU A 11 5.63 4.34 -18.81
C LEU A 11 6.78 5.14 -19.42
N LYS A 12 6.57 6.42 -19.74
CA LYS A 12 7.59 7.33 -20.30
C LYS A 12 8.57 7.87 -19.25
N GLN A 13 8.28 7.70 -17.96
CA GLN A 13 9.11 8.23 -16.89
C GLN A 13 10.26 7.29 -16.56
N ASN A 14 11.34 7.86 -16.03
CA ASN A 14 12.40 7.08 -15.39
C ASN A 14 11.93 6.65 -14.00
N SER A 15 12.31 5.44 -13.58
CA SER A 15 12.01 4.95 -12.23
C SER A 15 12.85 5.66 -11.18
N SER A 16 12.21 6.25 -10.18
CA SER A 16 12.89 6.86 -9.02
C SER A 16 13.66 5.79 -8.23
N ARG A 17 14.83 6.16 -7.73
CA ARG A 17 15.71 5.30 -6.93
C ARG A 17 15.98 5.92 -5.55
N PRO A 18 16.27 5.12 -4.51
CA PRO A 18 16.29 3.65 -4.51
C PRO A 18 14.89 3.03 -4.65
N LEU A 19 14.82 1.75 -5.00
CA LEU A 19 13.56 1.01 -4.84
C LEU A 19 13.21 0.95 -3.36
N LEU A 20 11.93 1.13 -3.05
CA LEU A 20 11.39 1.03 -1.71
C LEU A 20 10.88 -0.39 -1.44
N PRO A 21 10.87 -0.84 -0.18
CA PRO A 21 10.29 -2.13 0.17
C PRO A 21 8.77 -2.13 -0.07
N LEU A 22 8.17 -3.32 -0.09
CA LEU A 22 6.72 -3.49 -0.09
C LEU A 22 6.23 -3.66 1.34
N VAL A 23 5.14 -3.01 1.70
CA VAL A 23 4.57 -3.06 3.04
C VAL A 23 3.23 -3.76 3.00
N HIS A 24 3.11 -4.88 3.71
CA HIS A 24 1.83 -5.54 3.96
C HIS A 24 1.38 -5.19 5.38
N THR A 25 0.17 -4.63 5.52
CA THR A 25 -0.40 -4.30 6.83
C THR A 25 -1.49 -5.32 7.16
N THR A 26 -1.40 -5.91 8.34
CA THR A 26 -2.34 -6.91 8.87
C THR A 26 -2.54 -6.68 10.38
N ASP A 27 -3.11 -7.61 11.11
CA ASP A 27 -3.22 -7.54 12.58
C ASP A 27 -2.48 -8.67 13.29
N VAL A 28 -2.41 -8.54 14.61
CA VAL A 28 -1.80 -9.52 15.52
C VAL A 28 -2.34 -10.94 15.33
N TYR A 29 -3.66 -11.10 15.18
CA TYR A 29 -4.26 -12.42 15.00
C TYR A 29 -3.69 -13.10 13.75
N ARG A 30 -3.73 -12.37 12.63
CA ARG A 30 -3.28 -12.86 11.33
C ARG A 30 -1.77 -13.06 11.31
N LEU A 31 -0.99 -12.15 11.90
CA LEU A 31 0.46 -12.33 12.04
C LEU A 31 0.78 -13.64 12.77
N THR A 32 0.06 -13.95 13.84
CA THR A 32 0.34 -15.15 14.63
C THR A 32 0.18 -16.41 13.79
N ASN A 33 -0.88 -16.50 12.98
CA ASN A 33 -1.07 -17.61 12.04
C ASN A 33 0.03 -17.62 10.96
N VAL A 34 0.38 -16.47 10.40
CA VAL A 34 1.45 -16.36 9.39
C VAL A 34 2.81 -16.81 9.93
N LEU A 35 3.12 -16.54 11.20
CA LEU A 35 4.33 -17.03 11.86
C LEU A 35 4.30 -18.55 12.15
N GLU A 36 3.11 -19.16 12.20
CA GLU A 36 2.95 -20.62 12.35
C GLU A 36 3.02 -21.34 11.00
N ASP A 37 2.33 -20.81 10.01
CA ASP A 37 2.21 -21.41 8.68
C ASP A 37 3.40 -21.08 7.78
N GLY A 38 4.13 -19.98 8.08
CA GLY A 38 5.26 -19.50 7.28
C GLY A 38 4.86 -18.84 5.95
N VAL A 39 3.57 -18.54 5.77
CA VAL A 39 3.00 -18.07 4.50
C VAL A 39 1.92 -17.00 4.73
N LEU A 40 1.87 -16.02 3.83
CA LEU A 40 0.75 -15.10 3.67
C LEU A 40 -0.22 -15.67 2.64
N GLU A 41 -1.45 -15.95 3.07
CA GLU A 41 -2.52 -16.45 2.21
C GLU A 41 -3.36 -15.31 1.61
N PRO A 42 -3.65 -15.32 0.30
CA PRO A 42 -4.56 -14.38 -0.35
C PRO A 42 -5.98 -14.47 0.21
N ARG A 43 -6.72 -13.37 0.08
CA ARG A 43 -8.09 -13.27 0.61
C ARG A 43 -9.02 -12.62 -0.39
N GLU A 44 -10.28 -13.05 -0.34
CA GLU A 44 -11.36 -12.36 -1.05
C GLU A 44 -11.48 -10.91 -0.58
N CYS A 45 -11.86 -10.03 -1.51
CA CYS A 45 -12.12 -8.63 -1.23
C CYS A 45 -13.41 -8.19 -1.92
N ASP A 46 -13.99 -7.08 -1.44
CA ASP A 46 -15.23 -6.56 -1.99
C ASP A 46 -15.04 -5.80 -3.31
N VAL A 47 -13.79 -5.43 -3.64
CA VAL A 47 -13.43 -4.67 -4.84
C VAL A 47 -13.31 -5.58 -6.08
N PHE A 48 -12.50 -6.64 -5.97
CA PHE A 48 -12.23 -7.63 -7.02
C PHE A 48 -12.86 -8.96 -6.62
N LYS A 49 -14.18 -9.06 -6.78
CA LYS A 49 -14.97 -10.20 -6.32
C LYS A 49 -14.58 -11.50 -7.03
N GLY A 50 -14.34 -12.56 -6.26
CA GLY A 50 -13.93 -13.87 -6.78
C GLY A 50 -12.45 -13.95 -7.13
N GLU A 51 -11.66 -12.94 -6.74
CA GLU A 51 -10.21 -12.93 -6.86
C GLU A 51 -9.60 -12.87 -5.45
N PRO A 52 -9.07 -13.99 -4.92
CA PRO A 52 -8.34 -13.96 -3.68
C PRO A 52 -6.96 -13.31 -3.91
N LEU A 53 -6.71 -12.18 -3.25
CA LEU A 53 -5.54 -11.32 -3.49
C LEU A 53 -4.75 -11.04 -2.21
N LEU A 54 -3.47 -10.75 -2.39
CA LEU A 54 -2.63 -10.10 -1.37
C LEU A 54 -2.38 -8.64 -1.75
N TYR A 55 -2.49 -7.75 -0.77
CA TYR A 55 -2.35 -6.31 -0.93
C TYR A 55 -1.08 -5.80 -0.25
N PHE A 56 -0.31 -5.01 -0.97
CA PHE A 56 0.88 -4.35 -0.47
C PHE A 56 0.86 -2.88 -0.88
N PHE A 57 1.55 -2.06 -0.10
CA PHE A 57 1.79 -0.66 -0.44
C PHE A 57 3.27 -0.41 -0.59
N TYR A 58 3.64 0.35 -1.62
CA TYR A 58 5.03 0.67 -1.91
C TYR A 58 5.58 1.63 -0.86
N GLY A 59 6.60 1.22 -0.10
CA GLY A 59 7.39 2.04 0.82
C GLY A 59 6.72 2.46 2.14
N ARG A 60 5.39 2.39 2.28
CA ARG A 60 4.69 2.92 3.45
C ARG A 60 3.43 2.10 3.83
N PRO A 61 3.07 2.03 5.11
CA PRO A 61 1.85 1.35 5.56
C PRO A 61 0.63 2.23 5.26
N SER A 62 0.06 2.08 4.06
CA SER A 62 -1.08 2.89 3.60
C SER A 62 -2.42 2.17 3.63
N TYR A 63 -2.49 0.98 4.23
CA TYR A 63 -3.74 0.26 4.44
C TYR A 63 -4.32 0.51 5.85
N ARG A 64 -5.65 0.59 5.95
CA ARG A 64 -6.35 0.62 7.25
C ARG A 64 -6.90 -0.76 7.59
N VAL A 65 -6.18 -1.49 8.45
CA VAL A 65 -6.66 -2.76 9.00
C VAL A 65 -7.84 -2.48 9.94
N ASN A 66 -8.81 -3.39 9.97
CA ASN A 66 -9.96 -3.35 10.89
C ASN A 66 -10.79 -2.05 10.80
N ALA A 67 -10.84 -1.42 9.61
CA ALA A 67 -11.53 -0.15 9.39
C ALA A 67 -13.05 -0.21 9.65
N ASN A 68 -13.64 -1.40 9.53
CA ASN A 68 -15.07 -1.63 9.75
C ASN A 68 -15.39 -2.15 11.16
N GLU A 69 -14.35 -2.40 11.99
CA GLU A 69 -14.54 -2.90 13.35
C GLU A 69 -14.81 -1.75 14.32
N GLY A 70 -15.62 -2.02 15.34
CA GLY A 70 -15.83 -1.08 16.45
C GLY A 70 -14.56 -0.89 17.29
N ALA A 71 -14.49 0.23 18.01
CA ALA A 71 -13.42 0.45 18.98
C ALA A 71 -13.38 -0.69 20.01
N THR A 72 -12.20 -1.25 20.22
CA THR A 72 -12.00 -2.44 21.06
C THR A 72 -10.62 -2.39 21.72
N GLY A 73 -10.53 -2.96 22.93
CA GLY A 73 -9.27 -3.11 23.67
C GLY A 73 -8.60 -4.47 23.47
N LEU A 74 -9.00 -5.21 22.43
CA LEU A 74 -8.48 -6.55 22.15
C LEU A 74 -7.22 -6.48 21.30
N ASP A 75 -6.10 -6.94 21.86
CA ASP A 75 -4.78 -6.92 21.22
C ASP A 75 -4.74 -7.60 19.85
N HIS A 76 -5.63 -8.56 19.60
CA HIS A 76 -5.66 -9.29 18.34
C HIS A 76 -6.01 -8.43 17.13
N TYR A 77 -6.58 -7.24 17.33
CA TYR A 77 -6.87 -6.26 16.28
C TYR A 77 -5.77 -5.21 16.11
N LEU A 78 -4.72 -5.21 16.94
CA LEU A 78 -3.63 -4.25 16.81
C LEU A 78 -2.91 -4.44 15.47
N PRO A 79 -2.59 -3.34 14.76
CA PRO A 79 -1.97 -3.41 13.45
C PRO A 79 -0.52 -3.90 13.51
N VAL A 80 -0.12 -4.62 12.47
CA VAL A 80 1.24 -5.10 12.24
C VAL A 80 1.62 -4.75 10.81
N CYS A 81 2.87 -4.36 10.58
CA CYS A 81 3.40 -4.17 9.23
C CYS A 81 4.53 -5.15 8.96
N LEU A 82 4.43 -5.90 7.85
CA LEU A 82 5.52 -6.71 7.33
C LEU A 82 6.18 -5.96 6.18
N ILE A 83 7.50 -5.79 6.26
CA ILE A 83 8.32 -5.07 5.28
C ILE A 83 9.03 -6.10 4.41
N PHE A 84 8.65 -6.20 3.15
CA PHE A 84 9.16 -7.15 2.17
C PHE A 84 10.24 -6.54 1.28
N ARG A 85 11.20 -7.37 0.88
CA ARG A 85 12.11 -7.08 -0.23
C ARG A 85 11.28 -6.94 -1.51
N SER A 86 11.45 -5.85 -2.24
CA SER A 86 10.73 -5.60 -3.50
C SER A 86 10.95 -6.71 -4.54
N SER A 87 12.13 -7.34 -4.55
CA SER A 87 12.46 -8.47 -5.43
C SER A 87 11.84 -9.81 -5.00
N ALA A 88 11.38 -9.95 -3.76
CA ALA A 88 10.89 -11.23 -3.25
C ALA A 88 9.42 -11.52 -3.61
N VAL A 89 8.70 -10.51 -4.15
CA VAL A 89 7.26 -10.57 -4.37
C VAL A 89 7.00 -10.39 -5.86
N THR A 90 7.00 -11.50 -6.60
CA THR A 90 6.72 -11.55 -8.05
C THR A 90 6.00 -12.86 -8.39
N PRO A 91 5.16 -12.91 -9.44
CA PRO A 91 4.79 -11.81 -10.35
C PRO A 91 3.77 -10.84 -9.73
N ILE A 92 3.85 -9.56 -10.11
CA ILE A 92 2.86 -8.54 -9.73
C ILE A 92 1.61 -8.73 -10.60
N LYS A 93 0.43 -8.74 -9.98
CA LYS A 93 -0.85 -8.84 -10.72
C LYS A 93 -1.36 -7.48 -11.19
N ARG A 94 -1.46 -6.52 -10.28
CA ARG A 94 -1.94 -5.15 -10.58
C ARG A 94 -1.19 -4.11 -9.75
N ILE A 95 -1.14 -2.90 -10.28
CA ILE A 95 -0.62 -1.72 -9.57
C ILE A 95 -1.61 -0.57 -9.77
N PHE A 96 -1.94 0.11 -8.68
CA PHE A 96 -2.73 1.33 -8.69
C PHE A 96 -1.96 2.46 -7.98
N PRO A 97 -2.13 3.73 -8.42
CA PRO A 97 -1.42 4.86 -7.81
C PRO A 97 -1.99 5.28 -6.44
N PHE A 98 -3.05 4.61 -5.98
CA PHE A 98 -3.77 4.83 -4.72
C PHE A 98 -4.42 3.51 -4.24
N ASP A 99 -5.02 3.52 -3.06
CA ASP A 99 -5.83 2.42 -2.51
C ASP A 99 -7.11 2.19 -3.33
N SER A 100 -7.19 1.04 -3.99
CA SER A 100 -8.32 0.65 -4.85
C SER A 100 -9.62 0.49 -4.05
N GLY A 101 -9.54 0.09 -2.78
CA GLY A 101 -10.67 0.03 -1.87
C GLY A 101 -11.19 1.41 -1.48
N GLY A 102 -10.29 2.39 -1.33
CA GLY A 102 -10.66 3.79 -1.10
C GLY A 102 -11.42 4.39 -2.28
N PHE A 103 -10.98 4.11 -3.50
CA PHE A 103 -11.70 4.51 -4.72
C PHE A 103 -13.08 3.84 -4.80
N HIS A 104 -13.15 2.52 -4.60
CA HIS A 104 -14.41 1.76 -4.67
C HIS A 104 -15.47 2.23 -3.66
N LYS A 105 -15.04 2.71 -2.49
CA LYS A 105 -15.92 3.27 -1.44
C LYS A 105 -16.23 4.76 -1.62
N GLU A 106 -15.88 5.34 -2.77
CA GLU A 106 -16.09 6.75 -3.11
C GLU A 106 -15.43 7.76 -2.15
N PHE A 107 -14.45 7.33 -1.35
CA PHE A 107 -13.73 8.23 -0.42
C PHE A 107 -12.95 9.32 -1.15
N TYR A 108 -12.70 9.13 -2.45
CA TYR A 108 -11.91 10.01 -3.29
C TYR A 108 -12.74 10.74 -4.36
N ALA A 109 -14.08 10.67 -4.29
CA ALA A 109 -14.98 11.14 -5.34
C ALA A 109 -14.73 12.59 -5.76
N ASP A 110 -14.34 13.47 -4.82
CA ASP A 110 -14.06 14.88 -5.08
C ASP A 110 -12.88 15.12 -6.05
N ALA A 111 -11.96 14.15 -6.19
CA ALA A 111 -10.80 14.26 -7.08
C ALA A 111 -11.08 13.70 -8.50
N PHE A 112 -12.17 12.94 -8.66
CA PHE A 112 -12.44 12.16 -9.86
C PHE A 112 -13.68 12.63 -10.60
N HIS A 113 -13.66 12.49 -11.93
CA HIS A 113 -14.89 12.63 -12.69
C HIS A 113 -15.76 11.40 -12.45
N LYS A 114 -17.08 11.59 -12.29
CA LYS A 114 -18.06 10.52 -12.00
C LYS A 114 -18.10 9.34 -12.99
N ASP A 115 -17.55 9.53 -14.20
CA ASP A 115 -17.50 8.52 -15.27
C ASP A 115 -16.12 7.87 -15.41
N MET A 116 -15.15 8.21 -14.55
CA MET A 116 -13.89 7.49 -14.46
C MET A 116 -14.09 6.19 -13.70
N ASP A 117 -13.45 5.13 -14.19
CA ASP A 117 -13.48 3.80 -13.55
C ASP A 117 -12.12 3.49 -12.91
N LEU A 118 -12.09 2.60 -11.93
CA LEU A 118 -10.86 2.15 -11.26
C LEU A 118 -9.84 1.62 -12.28
N ASP A 119 -10.31 0.89 -13.29
CA ASP A 119 -9.47 0.34 -14.35
C ASP A 119 -8.74 1.41 -15.18
N ASP A 120 -9.25 2.65 -15.24
CA ASP A 120 -8.59 3.77 -15.92
C ASP A 120 -7.27 4.17 -15.24
N PHE A 121 -7.09 3.76 -13.97
CA PHE A 121 -5.90 4.00 -13.16
C PHE A 121 -4.99 2.78 -13.04
N GLY A 122 -5.33 1.66 -13.68
CA GLY A 122 -4.48 0.47 -13.71
C GLY A 122 -3.15 0.74 -14.43
N LEU A 123 -2.04 0.55 -13.72
CA LEU A 123 -0.69 0.77 -14.24
C LEU A 123 -0.05 -0.52 -14.78
N GLU A 124 1.15 -0.38 -15.36
CA GLU A 124 1.94 -1.55 -15.78
C GLU A 124 2.37 -2.37 -14.55
N PRO A 125 2.10 -3.70 -14.48
CA PRO A 125 2.49 -4.55 -13.38
C PRO A 125 3.99 -4.90 -13.42
N ASP A 126 4.82 -3.88 -13.23
CA ASP A 126 6.27 -3.95 -13.28
C ASP A 126 6.89 -3.33 -12.01
N ILE A 127 8.02 -3.87 -11.56
CA ILE A 127 8.64 -3.48 -10.29
C ILE A 127 9.16 -2.03 -10.30
N ASP A 128 9.44 -1.47 -11.48
CA ASP A 128 9.87 -0.09 -11.63
C ASP A 128 8.70 0.90 -11.75
N THR A 129 7.47 0.42 -11.95
CA THR A 129 6.30 1.30 -12.12
C THR A 129 6.04 2.21 -10.92
N PRO A 130 6.10 1.74 -9.66
CA PRO A 130 5.96 2.64 -8.51
C PRO A 130 7.00 3.76 -8.50
N GLY A 131 8.25 3.45 -8.86
CA GLY A 131 9.32 4.44 -8.99
C GLY A 131 9.01 5.47 -10.08
N ARG A 132 8.37 5.08 -11.18
CA ARG A 132 7.96 6.00 -12.26
C ARG A 132 6.84 6.95 -11.82
N VAL A 133 5.89 6.46 -11.03
CA VAL A 133 4.86 7.31 -10.38
C VAL A 133 5.52 8.33 -9.47
N ILE A 134 6.46 7.89 -8.63
CA ILE A 134 7.22 8.77 -7.73
C ILE A 134 7.96 9.86 -8.50
N SER A 135 8.67 9.51 -9.57
CA SER A 135 9.41 10.49 -10.38
C SER A 135 8.53 11.61 -10.91
N LEU A 136 7.32 11.28 -11.39
CA LEU A 136 6.41 12.26 -11.96
C LEU A 136 5.72 13.12 -10.91
N PHE A 137 5.21 12.50 -9.84
CA PHE A 137 4.28 13.15 -8.92
C PHE A 137 4.90 13.60 -7.59
N PHE A 138 6.09 13.12 -7.26
CA PHE A 138 6.77 13.38 -5.98
C PHE A 138 8.23 13.79 -6.14
N GLU A 139 8.82 13.66 -7.33
CA GLU A 139 10.24 13.88 -7.67
C GLU A 139 11.24 12.93 -7.00
N SER A 140 10.98 12.49 -5.76
CA SER A 140 11.90 11.65 -4.99
C SER A 140 11.18 10.68 -4.05
N ALA A 141 11.85 9.58 -3.71
CA ALA A 141 11.37 8.63 -2.72
C ALA A 141 11.14 9.26 -1.33
N ASP A 142 11.99 10.19 -0.88
CA ASP A 142 11.79 10.90 0.40
C ASP A 142 10.51 11.74 0.40
N ALA A 143 10.27 12.49 -0.68
CA ALA A 143 9.05 13.28 -0.81
C ALA A 143 7.79 12.40 -0.83
N TYR A 144 7.84 11.26 -1.55
CA TYR A 144 6.77 10.26 -1.54
C TYR A 144 6.49 9.68 -0.15
N LEU A 145 7.53 9.25 0.56
CA LEU A 145 7.40 8.71 1.92
C LEU A 145 6.78 9.72 2.91
N ARG A 146 6.95 11.01 2.63
CA ARG A 146 6.40 12.11 3.44
C ARG A 146 5.09 12.69 2.88
N ALA A 147 4.50 12.04 1.88
CA ALA A 147 3.27 12.46 1.22
C ALA A 147 3.32 13.91 0.69
N ARG A 148 4.48 14.33 0.17
CA ARG A 148 4.66 15.66 -0.43
C ARG A 148 4.65 15.55 -1.95
N SER A 149 3.54 15.94 -2.57
CA SER A 149 3.48 16.03 -4.03
C SER A 149 4.45 17.08 -4.56
N ALA A 150 4.95 16.86 -5.77
CA ALA A 150 5.81 17.80 -6.47
C ALA A 150 5.05 19.10 -6.77
N PRO A 151 5.65 20.28 -6.47
CA PRO A 151 4.96 21.56 -6.57
C PRO A 151 4.73 22.05 -8.00
N SER A 152 5.43 21.47 -8.99
CA SER A 152 5.54 21.99 -10.36
C SER A 152 5.21 20.97 -11.45
N VAL A 153 4.44 19.92 -11.14
CA VAL A 153 4.02 18.93 -12.15
C VAL A 153 3.19 19.62 -13.24
N SER A 154 3.76 19.74 -14.44
CA SER A 154 3.09 20.27 -15.62
C SER A 154 2.49 19.11 -16.43
N LEU A 155 1.17 19.03 -16.45
CA LEU A 155 0.42 17.99 -17.18
C LEU A 155 -0.27 18.59 -18.40
N ASP A 156 -0.21 17.90 -19.53
CA ASP A 156 -0.96 18.28 -20.73
C ASP A 156 -2.47 18.34 -20.42
N PRO A 157 -3.23 19.28 -21.01
CA PRO A 157 -4.66 19.40 -20.76
C PRO A 157 -5.48 18.11 -20.91
N SER A 158 -5.05 17.20 -21.79
CA SER A 158 -5.71 15.94 -22.10
C SER A 158 -5.38 14.78 -21.16
N GLU A 159 -4.41 14.93 -20.24
CA GLU A 159 -4.01 13.90 -19.27
C GLU A 159 -4.95 13.88 -18.05
N LEU A 160 -6.22 13.56 -18.29
CA LEU A 160 -7.31 13.71 -17.32
C LEU A 160 -7.11 12.87 -16.05
N GLU A 161 -6.75 11.60 -16.17
CA GLU A 161 -6.52 10.69 -15.04
C GLU A 161 -5.31 11.14 -14.21
N ALA A 162 -4.24 11.62 -14.88
CA ALA A 162 -3.08 12.15 -14.21
C ALA A 162 -3.40 13.42 -13.41
N LYS A 163 -4.26 14.29 -13.97
CA LYS A 163 -4.75 15.48 -13.26
C LYS A 163 -5.64 15.14 -12.08
N SER A 164 -6.53 14.17 -12.21
CA SER A 164 -7.34 13.68 -11.08
C SER A 164 -6.48 13.07 -9.99
N TYR A 165 -5.47 12.27 -10.35
CA TYR A 165 -4.52 11.76 -9.37
C TYR A 165 -3.70 12.89 -8.73
N LEU A 166 -3.22 13.86 -9.49
CA LEU A 166 -2.53 15.03 -8.94
C LEU A 166 -3.43 15.79 -7.96
N ALA A 167 -4.69 16.02 -8.33
CA ALA A 167 -5.66 16.64 -7.43
C ALA A 167 -5.83 15.84 -6.13
N LEU A 168 -5.94 14.51 -6.22
CA LEU A 168 -6.05 13.61 -5.08
C LEU A 168 -4.86 13.75 -4.10
N ILE A 169 -3.63 13.84 -4.62
CA ILE A 169 -2.41 13.85 -3.78
C ILE A 169 -1.95 15.26 -3.37
N SER A 170 -2.29 16.28 -4.14
CA SER A 170 -1.88 17.67 -3.87
C SER A 170 -2.85 18.39 -2.95
N HIS A 171 -4.12 18.00 -2.97
CA HIS A 171 -5.09 18.59 -2.07
C HIS A 171 -5.24 17.77 -0.79
N ARG A 172 -5.24 18.48 0.35
CA ARG A 172 -5.99 18.06 1.53
C ARG A 172 -7.49 18.32 1.27
N LEU A 173 -8.08 17.68 0.26
CA LEU A 173 -9.53 17.77 0.00
C LEU A 173 -10.21 17.25 1.27
N SER A 174 -10.69 18.15 2.12
CA SER A 174 -11.17 17.93 3.48
C SER A 174 -10.10 17.60 4.55
N ASN A 175 -10.28 18.13 5.76
CA ASN A 175 -9.52 17.77 6.98
C ASN A 175 -9.70 16.30 7.42
N THR A 176 -10.43 15.51 6.65
CA THR A 176 -10.75 14.09 6.91
C THR A 176 -9.91 13.11 6.10
N MET A 177 -9.09 13.60 5.15
CA MET A 177 -8.28 12.75 4.28
C MET A 177 -6.90 12.43 4.89
N ASP A 178 -6.72 11.17 5.24
CA ASP A 178 -5.46 10.62 5.76
C ASP A 178 -4.36 10.61 4.67
N ASN A 179 -3.10 10.77 5.07
CA ASN A 179 -1.93 10.80 4.19
C ASN A 179 -1.76 9.52 3.34
N ARG A 180 -2.49 8.45 3.66
CA ARG A 180 -2.50 7.16 2.97
C ARG A 180 -3.09 7.20 1.56
N VAL A 181 -3.86 8.23 1.22
CA VAL A 181 -4.47 8.41 -0.10
C VAL A 181 -3.48 8.34 -1.26
N SER A 182 -2.21 8.71 -1.01
CA SER A 182 -1.13 8.71 -2.00
C SER A 182 -0.36 7.38 -2.09
N GLY A 183 -0.73 6.36 -1.31
CA GLY A 183 -0.02 5.09 -1.27
C GLY A 183 -0.21 4.30 -2.56
N ILE A 184 0.90 3.96 -3.23
CA ILE A 184 0.88 3.12 -4.44
C ILE A 184 0.60 1.68 -4.02
N GLU A 185 -0.53 1.13 -4.45
CA GLU A 185 -0.99 -0.22 -4.15
C GLU A 185 -0.43 -1.22 -5.17
N LEU A 186 0.01 -2.38 -4.69
CA LEU A 186 0.39 -3.54 -5.48
C LEU A 186 -0.42 -4.75 -5.03
N GLN A 187 -0.92 -5.50 -6.00
CA GLN A 187 -1.71 -6.71 -5.80
C GLN A 187 -0.96 -7.94 -6.31
N PHE A 188 -1.10 -9.05 -5.59
CA PHE A 188 -0.47 -10.33 -5.94
C PHE A 188 -1.48 -11.47 -5.82
N GLU A 189 -1.25 -12.52 -6.61
CA GLU A 189 -1.98 -13.80 -6.52
C GLU A 189 -1.15 -14.85 -5.81
N GLY A 190 -1.85 -15.76 -5.14
CA GLY A 190 -1.27 -16.95 -4.56
C GLY A 190 -0.51 -16.71 -3.25
N PRO A 191 -0.24 -17.80 -2.53
CA PRO A 191 0.47 -17.76 -1.25
C PRO A 191 1.88 -17.20 -1.38
N LEU A 192 2.31 -16.41 -0.39
CA LEU A 192 3.66 -15.85 -0.34
C LEU A 192 4.41 -16.29 0.92
N LYS A 193 5.52 -17.01 0.75
CA LYS A 193 6.39 -17.40 1.86
C LYS A 193 7.03 -16.16 2.48
N ILE A 194 7.07 -16.12 3.82
CA ILE A 194 7.68 -14.99 4.55
C ILE A 194 9.19 -15.17 4.73
N ASP A 195 9.68 -16.41 4.79
CA ASP A 195 11.10 -16.72 4.96
C ASP A 195 11.91 -16.23 3.76
N GLY A 196 13.02 -15.52 4.04
CA GLY A 196 13.85 -14.88 3.02
C GLY A 196 13.17 -13.73 2.24
N ALA A 197 11.87 -13.49 2.41
CA ALA A 197 11.14 -12.42 1.71
C ALA A 197 10.94 -11.16 2.57
N VAL A 198 10.71 -11.35 3.87
CA VAL A 198 10.54 -10.27 4.85
C VAL A 198 11.91 -9.78 5.31
N ASN A 199 12.09 -8.45 5.33
CA ASN A 199 13.21 -7.76 5.95
C ASN A 199 12.95 -7.52 7.43
N ALA A 200 11.78 -6.97 7.74
CA ALA A 200 11.42 -6.56 9.09
C ALA A 200 9.92 -6.67 9.36
N ILE A 201 9.56 -6.77 10.63
CA ILE A 201 8.19 -6.72 11.12
C ILE A 201 8.07 -5.60 12.15
N ILE A 202 7.09 -4.71 11.96
CA ILE A 202 6.68 -3.71 12.94
C ILE A 202 5.45 -4.25 13.67
N LEU A 203 5.52 -4.38 14.99
CA LEU A 203 4.51 -5.05 15.80
C LEU A 203 4.35 -4.39 17.19
N PRO A 204 3.23 -4.63 17.91
CA PRO A 204 3.06 -4.11 19.27
C PRO A 204 4.16 -4.59 20.22
N ASP A 205 4.55 -3.73 21.16
CA ASP A 205 5.49 -4.06 22.23
C ASP A 205 5.03 -5.24 23.12
N THR A 206 3.73 -5.46 23.29
CA THR A 206 3.18 -6.65 23.96
C THR A 206 3.54 -7.94 23.24
N LEU A 207 3.40 -7.99 21.92
CA LEU A 207 3.81 -9.14 21.13
C LEU A 207 5.34 -9.28 21.10
N TYR A 208 6.04 -8.17 20.91
CA TYR A 208 7.50 -8.17 20.88
C TYR A 208 8.08 -8.69 22.20
N SER A 209 7.45 -8.42 23.34
CA SER A 209 7.92 -8.88 24.65
C SER A 209 7.61 -10.36 24.93
N SER A 210 6.80 -11.03 24.10
CA SER A 210 6.43 -12.43 24.29
C SER A 210 7.59 -13.37 23.90
N PRO A 211 8.09 -14.22 24.81
CA PRO A 211 9.14 -15.20 24.50
C PRO A 211 8.73 -16.19 23.40
N LEU A 212 7.45 -16.53 23.32
CA LEU A 212 6.91 -17.43 22.29
C LEU A 212 6.94 -16.80 20.90
N ILE A 213 6.66 -15.50 20.81
CA ILE A 213 6.73 -14.75 19.54
C ILE A 213 8.18 -14.52 19.15
N GLN A 214 9.04 -14.14 20.10
CA GLN A 214 10.48 -13.96 19.87
C GLN A 214 11.14 -15.23 19.29
N ALA A 215 10.76 -16.41 19.78
CA ALA A 215 11.26 -17.68 19.24
C ALA A 215 10.88 -17.89 17.75
N LYS A 216 9.75 -17.34 17.29
CA LYS A 216 9.29 -17.40 15.90
C LYS A 216 9.90 -16.31 15.01
N LEU A 217 10.45 -15.24 15.59
CA LEU A 217 11.03 -14.09 14.88
C LEU A 217 12.55 -14.20 14.65
N THR A 218 13.18 -15.32 14.98
CA THR A 218 14.65 -15.45 15.05
C THR A 218 15.42 -15.10 13.77
N ALA A 219 14.78 -15.16 12.60
CA ALA A 219 15.38 -14.79 11.31
C ALA A 219 14.91 -13.42 10.77
N LEU A 220 14.08 -12.70 11.53
CA LEU A 220 13.43 -11.46 11.09
C LEU A 220 13.81 -10.31 12.01
N GLU A 221 14.10 -9.15 11.43
CA GLU A 221 14.23 -7.94 12.23
C GLU A 221 12.85 -7.55 12.79
N ALA A 222 12.75 -7.31 14.08
CA ALA A 222 11.50 -7.00 14.75
C ALA A 222 11.59 -5.64 15.44
N LEU A 223 10.66 -4.74 15.10
CA LEU A 223 10.63 -3.36 15.56
C LEU A 223 9.35 -3.12 16.38
N PRO A 224 9.44 -2.98 17.71
CA PRO A 224 8.27 -2.74 18.54
C PRO A 224 7.75 -1.31 18.39
N TYR A 225 6.43 -1.13 18.50
CA TYR A 225 5.81 0.16 18.78
C TYR A 225 5.00 0.10 20.08
N CYS A 226 4.99 1.20 20.82
CA CYS A 226 4.19 1.32 22.04
C CYS A 226 2.71 1.52 21.66
N HIS A 227 1.86 0.54 21.94
CA HIS A 227 0.42 0.64 21.66
C HIS A 227 -0.36 1.40 22.75
N TRP A 228 0.26 1.69 23.90
CA TRP A 228 -0.35 2.42 25.02
C TRP A 228 -0.24 3.95 24.93
N THR A 229 0.16 4.51 23.79
CA THR A 229 0.14 5.97 23.63
C THR A 229 -1.28 6.43 23.34
N THR A 230 -1.99 6.84 24.39
CA THR A 230 -3.12 7.78 24.32
C THR A 230 -2.74 8.97 23.44
N PHE A 231 -3.42 9.12 22.31
CA PHE A 231 -3.48 10.37 21.54
C PHE A 231 -4.77 11.11 21.88
#